data_AF-A0A5C5RD74-F1
#
_entry.id   AF-A0A5C5RD74-F1
#
_cell.length_a   1.000
_cell.length_b   1.000
_cell.length_c   1.000
_cell.angle_alpha   90.00
_cell.angle_beta   90.00
_cell.angle_gamma   90.00
#
_symmetry.space_group_name_H-M   'P 1'
#
loop_
_entity.id
_entity.type
_entity.pdbx_description
1 polymer ?
#
loop_
_entity_poly.entity_id
_entity_poly.type
_entity_poly.pdbx_seq_one_letter_code
_entity_poly.pdbx_strand_id
1 'polypeptide(L)'
;MTQAERRSALTHELIHDERQVYPRDVVLAAREERTVEALAARRLIDLNDLVEVLRWTRHEEEAAEELWVDVPMLLALIRSLTDDERMWINMRIEDRPC
;
A
#
# COMPACT_ATOMS: atom_id res chain seq x y z
N MET A 1 -2.99 1.17 -18.71
CA MET A 1 -3.63 1.96 -17.64
C MET A 1 -5.06 1.49 -17.38
N THR A 2 -5.20 0.55 -16.46
CA THR A 2 -6.47 0.04 -15.91
C THR A 2 -7.10 1.09 -14.99
N GLN A 3 -8.31 0.80 -14.50
CA GLN A 3 -8.98 1.69 -13.55
C GLN A 3 -8.32 1.68 -12.15
N ALA A 4 -7.78 0.54 -11.73
CA ALA A 4 -6.99 0.43 -10.50
C ALA A 4 -5.72 1.29 -10.58
N GLU A 5 -4.95 1.20 -11.67
CA GLU A 5 -3.76 2.04 -11.90
C GLU A 5 -4.09 3.54 -11.87
N ARG A 6 -5.24 3.95 -12.46
CA ARG A 6 -5.71 5.34 -12.39
C ARG A 6 -6.03 5.78 -10.96
N ARG A 7 -6.68 4.92 -10.17
CA ARG A 7 -7.06 5.21 -8.78
C ARG A 7 -5.82 5.34 -7.89
N SER A 8 -4.85 4.43 -8.05
CA SER A 8 -3.56 4.50 -7.39
C SER A 8 -2.83 5.80 -7.71
N ALA A 9 -2.64 6.11 -9.00
CA ALA A 9 -1.95 7.32 -9.43
C ALA A 9 -2.64 8.60 -8.93
N LEU A 10 -3.97 8.69 -9.06
CA LEU A 10 -4.70 9.87 -8.58
C LEU A 10 -4.56 10.07 -7.07
N THR A 11 -4.60 8.99 -6.28
CA THR A 11 -4.46 9.08 -4.83
C THR A 11 -3.03 9.48 -4.44
N HIS A 12 -2.02 8.99 -5.17
CA HIS A 12 -0.63 9.42 -4.98
C HIS A 12 -0.48 10.93 -5.19
N GLU A 13 -1.00 11.46 -6.30
CA GLU A 13 -0.96 12.90 -6.58
C GLU A 13 -1.77 13.73 -5.58
N LEU A 14 -2.91 13.22 -5.11
CA LEU A 14 -3.69 13.88 -4.04
C LEU A 14 -2.88 13.99 -2.74
N ILE A 15 -2.11 12.95 -2.38
CA ILE A 15 -1.25 13.01 -1.18
C ILE A 15 -0.10 14.00 -1.37
N HIS A 16 0.51 14.08 -2.56
CA HIS A 16 1.48 15.14 -2.89
C HIS A 16 0.88 16.53 -2.67
N ASP A 17 -0.32 16.76 -3.21
CA ASP A 17 -1.04 18.03 -3.06
C ASP A 17 -1.43 18.34 -1.61
N GLU A 18 -1.85 17.34 -0.83
CA GLU A 18 -2.16 17.54 0.60
C GLU A 18 -0.92 17.87 1.44
N ARG A 19 0.23 17.30 1.08
CA ARG A 19 1.47 17.45 1.86
C ARG A 19 2.22 18.72 1.54
N GLN A 20 2.21 19.16 0.28
CA GLN A 20 2.94 20.36 -0.18
C GLN A 20 4.44 20.37 0.21
N VAL A 21 5.08 19.19 0.24
CA VAL A 21 6.51 19.06 0.57
C VAL A 21 7.30 18.76 -0.70
N TYR A 22 8.17 19.70 -1.10
CA TYR A 22 8.94 19.59 -2.35
C TYR A 22 10.44 19.84 -2.10
N PRO A 23 11.18 18.84 -1.57
CA PRO A 23 12.60 18.98 -1.27
C PRO A 23 13.43 19.12 -2.56
N ARG A 24 14.45 19.98 -2.55
CA ARG A 24 15.40 20.11 -3.68
C ARG A 24 16.51 19.07 -3.66
N ASP A 25 16.85 18.58 -2.47
CA ASP A 25 17.87 17.54 -2.31
C ASP A 25 17.30 16.18 -2.75
N VAL A 26 18.06 15.44 -3.55
CA VAL A 26 17.63 14.18 -4.17
C VAL A 26 17.32 13.08 -3.15
N VAL A 27 18.06 13.04 -2.02
CA VAL A 27 17.84 12.05 -0.96
C VAL A 27 16.58 12.39 -0.19
N LEU A 28 16.36 13.68 0.09
CA LEU A 28 15.13 14.14 0.74
C LEU A 28 13.91 13.96 -0.16
N ALA A 29 14.01 14.23 -1.46
CA ALA A 29 12.94 13.97 -2.42
C ALA A 29 12.57 12.48 -2.45
N ALA A 30 13.56 11.58 -2.53
CA ALA A 30 13.30 10.14 -2.50
C ALA A 30 12.70 9.65 -1.16
N ARG A 31 13.00 10.31 -0.04
CA ARG A 31 12.35 10.03 1.25
C ARG A 31 10.91 10.50 1.27
N GLU A 32 10.65 11.65 0.67
CA GLU A 32 9.31 12.20 0.54
C GLU A 32 8.44 11.32 -0.35
N GLU A 33 8.92 10.89 -1.51
CA GLU A 33 8.20 9.96 -2.39
C GLU A 33 7.80 8.67 -1.65
N ARG A 34 8.71 8.05 -0.89
CA ARG A 34 8.37 6.86 -0.09
C ARG A 34 7.31 7.15 0.97
N THR A 35 7.29 8.36 1.51
CA THR A 35 6.30 8.77 2.51
C THR A 35 4.93 8.98 1.84
N VAL A 36 4.90 9.62 0.69
CA VAL A 36 3.69 9.81 -0.14
C VAL A 36 3.12 8.46 -0.56
N GLU A 37 3.96 7.56 -1.09
CA GLU A 37 3.56 6.20 -1.47
C GLU A 37 2.94 5.44 -0.29
N ALA A 38 3.58 5.48 0.89
CA ALA A 38 3.06 4.80 2.09
C ALA A 38 1.71 5.38 2.54
N LEU A 39 1.55 6.70 2.50
CA LEU A 39 0.30 7.36 2.89
C LEU A 39 -0.82 7.10 1.86
N ALA A 40 -0.51 7.13 0.57
CA ALA A 40 -1.45 6.80 -0.49
C ALA A 40 -1.91 5.34 -0.37
N ALA A 41 -0.97 4.41 -0.14
CA ALA A 41 -1.29 3.00 0.03
C ALA A 41 -2.16 2.76 1.28
N ARG A 42 -1.86 3.40 2.41
CA ARG A 42 -2.68 3.33 3.64
C ARG A 42 -4.07 3.97 3.50
N ARG A 43 -4.23 4.93 2.58
CA ARG A 43 -5.55 5.50 2.25
C ARG A 43 -6.36 4.56 1.34
N LEU A 44 -5.70 3.76 0.51
CA LEU A 44 -6.35 2.89 -0.46
C LEU A 44 -6.68 1.50 0.06
N ILE A 45 -5.84 0.95 0.94
CA ILE A 45 -5.86 -0.45 1.34
C ILE A 45 -6.14 -0.56 2.84
N ASP A 46 -7.27 -1.16 3.21
CA ASP A 46 -7.56 -1.53 4.60
C ASP A 46 -6.74 -2.77 5.00
N LEU A 47 -6.22 -2.80 6.23
CA LEU A 47 -5.42 -3.93 6.69
C LEU A 47 -6.24 -5.23 6.86
N ASN A 48 -7.54 -5.15 7.13
CA ASN A 48 -8.39 -6.35 7.16
C ASN A 48 -8.59 -6.90 5.75
N ASP A 49 -8.83 -6.04 4.76
CA ASP A 49 -8.95 -6.46 3.36
C ASP A 49 -7.64 -7.11 2.90
N LEU A 50 -6.49 -6.50 3.25
CA LEU A 50 -5.18 -7.11 2.98
C LEU A 50 -5.06 -8.51 3.61
N VAL A 51 -5.50 -8.71 4.85
CA VAL A 51 -5.50 -10.02 5.50
C VAL A 51 -6.37 -11.02 4.73
N GLU A 52 -7.59 -10.65 4.35
CA GLU A 52 -8.49 -11.56 3.63
C GLU A 52 -7.91 -11.97 2.27
N VAL A 53 -7.28 -11.05 1.55
CA VAL A 53 -6.60 -11.35 0.28
C VAL A 53 -5.39 -12.26 0.51
N LEU A 54 -4.55 -11.91 1.48
CA LEU A 54 -3.36 -12.69 1.84
C LEU A 54 -3.69 -14.08 2.39
N ARG A 55 -4.94 -14.33 2.82
CA ARG A 55 -5.38 -15.67 3.20
C ARG A 55 -5.46 -16.61 2.00
N TRP A 56 -5.70 -16.15 0.77
CA TRP A 56 -5.89 -17.05 -0.37
C TRP A 56 -4.84 -16.91 -1.47
N THR A 57 -4.17 -15.76 -1.61
CA THR A 57 -3.07 -15.59 -2.56
C THR A 57 -1.82 -14.96 -1.94
N ARG A 58 -0.66 -15.35 -2.48
CA ARG A 58 0.65 -14.73 -2.24
C ARG A 58 1.22 -14.08 -3.49
N HIS A 59 0.49 -14.16 -4.60
CA HIS A 59 0.93 -13.58 -5.86
C HIS A 59 0.61 -12.08 -5.85
N GLU A 60 1.62 -11.24 -6.02
CA GLU A 60 1.49 -9.79 -5.85
C GLU A 60 0.49 -9.18 -6.84
N GLU A 61 0.46 -9.67 -8.08
CA GLU A 61 -0.47 -9.19 -9.11
C GLU A 61 -1.93 -9.54 -8.77
N GLU A 62 -2.20 -10.76 -8.30
CA GLU A 62 -3.55 -11.18 -7.91
C GLU A 62 -4.02 -10.41 -6.68
N ALA A 63 -3.12 -10.21 -5.71
CA ALA A 63 -3.43 -9.44 -4.51
C ALA A 63 -3.71 -7.97 -4.83
N ALA A 64 -2.93 -7.35 -5.72
CA ALA A 64 -3.15 -5.97 -6.14
C ALA A 64 -4.46 -5.81 -6.92
N GLU A 65 -4.76 -6.76 -7.81
CA GLU A 65 -6.04 -6.79 -8.55
C GLU A 65 -7.23 -6.88 -7.60
N GLU A 66 -7.21 -7.80 -6.65
CA GLU A 66 -8.28 -7.97 -5.66
C GLU A 66 -8.45 -6.72 -4.78
N LEU A 67 -7.35 -6.09 -4.38
CA LEU A 67 -7.35 -4.85 -3.59
C LEU A 67 -7.64 -3.59 -4.42
N TRP A 68 -7.87 -3.72 -5.74
CA TRP A 68 -8.15 -2.60 -6.65
C TRP A 68 -7.05 -1.51 -6.65
N VAL A 69 -5.80 -1.94 -6.54
CA VAL A 69 -4.60 -1.10 -6.61
C VAL A 69 -3.62 -1.65 -7.65
N ASP A 70 -2.53 -0.93 -7.92
CA ASP A 70 -1.39 -1.46 -8.65
C ASP A 70 -0.37 -2.12 -7.71
N VAL A 71 0.49 -2.97 -8.27
CA VAL A 71 1.52 -3.69 -7.52
C VAL A 71 2.47 -2.73 -6.75
N PRO A 72 2.97 -1.63 -7.34
CA PRO A 72 3.78 -0.67 -6.60
C PRO A 72 3.11 -0.14 -5.33
N MET A 73 1.80 0.16 -5.37
CA MET A 73 1.06 0.66 -4.21
C MET A 73 0.91 -0.41 -3.12
N LEU A 74 0.61 -1.66 -3.49
CA LEU A 74 0.58 -2.78 -2.55
C LEU A 74 1.93 -2.94 -1.85
N LEU A 75 3.03 -2.95 -2.62
CA LEU A 75 4.37 -3.09 -2.06
C LEU A 75 4.77 -1.89 -1.18
N ALA A 76 4.30 -0.68 -1.50
CA ALA A 76 4.51 0.49 -0.66
C ALA A 76 3.87 0.32 0.72
N LEU A 77 2.64 -0.21 0.78
CA LEU A 77 2.01 -0.57 2.05
C LEU A 77 2.88 -1.57 2.81
N ILE A 78 3.21 -2.71 2.20
CA ILE A 78 3.96 -3.81 2.83
C ILE A 78 5.31 -3.32 3.39
N ARG A 79 6.04 -2.50 2.63
CA ARG A 79 7.31 -1.88 3.08
C ARG A 79 7.12 -0.92 4.25
N SER A 80 5.96 -0.26 4.33
CA SER A 80 5.64 0.72 5.38
C SER A 80 5.03 0.12 6.64
N LEU A 81 4.70 -1.17 6.65
CA LEU A 81 4.11 -1.84 7.81
C LEU A 81 5.09 -1.81 8.98
N THR A 82 4.57 -1.47 10.17
CA THR A 82 5.31 -1.60 11.42
C THR A 82 5.44 -3.07 11.81
N ASP A 83 6.34 -3.37 12.74
CA ASP A 83 6.50 -4.74 13.24
C ASP A 83 5.24 -5.25 13.94
N ASP A 84 4.51 -4.36 14.64
CA ASP A 84 3.23 -4.69 15.28
C ASP A 84 2.15 -5.00 14.23
N GLU A 85 2.06 -4.21 13.15
CA GLU A 85 1.12 -4.47 12.06
C GLU A 85 1.44 -5.78 11.35
N ARG A 86 2.72 -6.07 11.08
CA ARG A 86 3.15 -7.34 10.49
C ARG A 86 2.79 -8.52 11.38
N MET A 87 3.04 -8.41 12.68
CA MET A 87 2.68 -9.45 13.64
C MET A 87 1.17 -9.68 13.66
N TRP A 88 0.38 -8.60 13.70
CA TRP A 88 -1.08 -8.66 13.68
C TRP A 88 -1.63 -9.30 12.39
N ILE A 89 -1.08 -8.94 11.23
CA ILE A 89 -1.44 -9.53 9.93
C ILE A 89 -1.13 -11.03 9.94
N ASN A 90 0.09 -11.43 10.35
CA ASN A 90 0.51 -12.82 10.36
C ASN A 90 -0.38 -13.68 11.27
N MET A 91 -0.70 -13.20 12.48
CA MET A 91 -1.61 -13.88 13.39
C MET A 91 -3.00 -14.11 12.77
N ARG A 92 -3.56 -13.13 12.06
CA ARG A 92 -4.89 -13.25 11.46
C ARG A 92 -4.94 -14.10 10.20
N ILE A 93 -3.85 -14.16 9.46
CA ILE A 93 -3.71 -15.07 8.32
C ILE A 93 -3.74 -16.53 8.79
N GLU A 94 -3.09 -16.82 9.93
CA GLU A 94 -3.01 -18.17 10.52
C GLU A 94 -4.33 -18.62 11.17
N ASP A 95 -5.15 -17.68 11.65
CA ASP A 95 -6.47 -17.93 12.25
C ASP A 95 -7.56 -18.28 11.21
N ARG A 96 -7.25 -19.18 10.27
CA ARG A 96 -8.25 -19.74 9.36
C ARG A 96 -9.22 -20.62 10.15
N PRO A 97 -10.52 -20.31 10.23
CA PRO A 97 -11.49 -21.30 10.69
C PRO A 97 -11.43 -22.52 9.75
N CYS A 98 -11.37 -23.71 10.34
CA CYS A 98 -11.30 -24.97 9.60
C CYS A 98 -12.51 -25.21 8.70
#